data_AF-A0A2P2JL95-F1
#
_entry.id   AF-A0A2P2JL95-F1
#
_cell.length_a   1.000
_cell.length_b   1.000
_cell.length_c   1.000
_cell.angle_alpha   90.00
_cell.angle_beta   90.00
_cell.angle_gamma   90.00
#
_symmetry.space_group_name_H-M   'P 1'
#
loop_
_entity.id
_entity.type
_entity.pdbx_description
1 polymer ?
#
loop_
_entity_poly.entity_id
_entity_poly.type
_entity_poly.pdbx_seq_one_letter_code
_entity_poly.pdbx_strand_id
1 'polypeptide(L)'
;MINAGLLVEVYEIYNLNVDYTRGLRQAIGVREFEDFLRVYPPEGRNDKVNDAIDGSFFTVSTNEDKKILNDNIMELLHFSSDSELKILLAEAIDKVKANTRKLVRRQKRRLNRLQTLFGWNINYVDATQAISSRTDDTWAAQVVGPAIRIIKSFLSEDGSSAPNLEAQGNGRTKSVERNLWSQYICKACGDRVLRGMYEWEQHMQGRGHRKRISRLRKSQGQVLSKVDDHLLKADS
;
A
#
# COMPACT_ATOMS: atom_id res chain seq x y z
N MET A 1 -6.67 -14.04 -10.44
CA MET A 1 -7.54 -12.92 -10.04
C MET A 1 -8.49 -12.55 -11.16
N ILE A 2 -8.00 -12.09 -12.33
CA ILE A 2 -8.88 -11.75 -13.46
C ILE A 2 -9.76 -12.94 -13.88
N ASN A 3 -9.15 -14.08 -14.21
CA ASN A 3 -9.89 -15.31 -14.57
C ASN A 3 -10.80 -15.85 -13.45
N ALA A 4 -10.64 -15.36 -12.21
CA ALA A 4 -11.46 -15.76 -11.07
C ALA A 4 -12.61 -14.79 -10.81
N GLY A 5 -12.85 -13.80 -11.69
CA GLY A 5 -13.98 -12.87 -11.59
C GLY A 5 -13.69 -11.53 -10.90
N LEU A 6 -12.41 -11.15 -10.70
CA LEU A 6 -12.06 -9.87 -10.05
C LEU A 6 -12.79 -8.66 -10.67
N LEU A 7 -12.93 -8.64 -12.00
CA LEU A 7 -13.56 -7.52 -12.68
C LEU A 7 -15.06 -7.39 -12.41
N VAL A 8 -15.74 -8.51 -12.14
CA VAL A 8 -17.13 -8.51 -11.70
C VAL A 8 -17.24 -7.83 -10.32
N GLU A 9 -16.36 -8.21 -9.38
CA GLU A 9 -16.31 -7.58 -8.04
C GLU A 9 -16.00 -6.08 -8.12
N VAL A 10 -15.06 -5.70 -8.99
CA VAL A 10 -14.70 -4.30 -9.19
C VAL A 10 -15.84 -3.51 -9.83
N TYR A 11 -16.58 -4.11 -10.77
CA TYR A 11 -17.75 -3.49 -11.39
C TYR A 11 -18.82 -3.16 -10.35
N GLU A 12 -19.08 -4.05 -9.39
CA GLU A 12 -20.04 -3.81 -8.29
C GLU A 12 -19.64 -2.64 -7.38
N ILE A 13 -18.33 -2.41 -7.21
CA ILE A 13 -17.81 -1.32 -6.36
C ILE A 13 -17.75 0.00 -7.15
N TYR A 14 -17.57 -0.07 -8.46
CA TYR A 14 -17.34 1.10 -9.31
C TYR A 14 -18.55 2.03 -9.31
N ASN A 15 -18.28 3.34 -9.22
CA ASN A 15 -19.31 4.37 -9.35
C ASN A 15 -18.69 5.67 -9.88
N LEU A 16 -19.38 6.35 -10.78
CA LEU A 16 -18.93 7.61 -11.36
C LEU A 16 -18.94 8.71 -10.29
N ASN A 17 -17.91 9.56 -10.29
CA ASN A 17 -17.80 10.76 -9.44
C ASN A 17 -17.71 10.52 -7.92
N VAL A 18 -17.22 9.36 -7.48
CA VAL A 18 -16.99 9.08 -6.05
C VAL A 18 -15.55 9.31 -5.62
N ASP A 19 -15.33 9.65 -4.36
CA ASP A 19 -14.00 9.78 -3.77
C ASP A 19 -13.32 8.41 -3.55
N TYR A 20 -12.35 8.09 -4.41
CA TYR A 20 -11.53 6.87 -4.33
C TYR A 20 -10.36 6.97 -3.34
N THR A 21 -10.34 8.00 -2.49
CA THR A 21 -9.35 8.14 -1.41
C THR A 21 -9.86 7.64 -0.07
N ARG A 22 -11.03 6.98 0.01
CA ARG A 22 -11.62 6.53 1.28
C ARG A 22 -12.21 5.13 1.20
N GLY A 23 -12.10 4.39 2.30
CA GLY A 23 -12.76 3.08 2.49
C GLY A 23 -12.34 2.03 1.46
N LEU A 24 -13.28 1.13 1.14
CA LEU A 24 -13.08 0.00 0.22
C LEU A 24 -12.64 0.43 -1.18
N ARG A 25 -13.00 1.65 -1.62
CA ARG A 25 -12.63 2.21 -2.92
C ARG A 25 -11.12 2.48 -3.08
N GLN A 26 -10.35 2.44 -1.99
CA GLN A 26 -8.89 2.51 -2.04
C GLN A 26 -8.23 1.18 -2.46
N ALA A 27 -8.99 0.08 -2.57
CA ALA A 27 -8.46 -1.23 -2.93
C ALA A 27 -7.77 -1.18 -4.30
N ILE A 28 -6.61 -1.84 -4.39
CA ILE A 28 -5.88 -2.00 -5.66
C ILE A 28 -6.73 -2.89 -6.58
N GLY A 29 -7.02 -2.39 -7.77
CA GLY A 29 -7.95 -3.01 -8.71
C GLY A 29 -9.26 -2.24 -8.84
N VAL A 30 -9.57 -1.26 -7.98
CA VAL A 30 -10.79 -0.45 -8.21
C VAL A 30 -10.47 0.74 -9.10
N ARG A 31 -9.47 1.54 -8.72
CA ARG A 31 -9.07 2.75 -9.45
C ARG A 31 -8.38 2.44 -10.77
N GLU A 32 -7.64 1.34 -10.80
CA GLU A 32 -6.84 0.95 -11.96
C GLU A 32 -7.69 0.61 -13.18
N PHE A 33 -8.92 0.12 -12.97
CA PHE A 33 -9.85 -0.22 -14.05
C PHE A 33 -10.86 0.88 -14.38
N GLU A 34 -10.79 2.06 -13.76
CA GLU A 34 -11.73 3.16 -14.03
C GLU A 34 -11.79 3.53 -15.52
N ASP A 35 -10.64 3.66 -16.17
CA ASP A 35 -10.56 4.05 -17.59
C ASP A 35 -11.24 3.00 -18.48
N PHE A 36 -11.04 1.72 -18.18
CA PHE A 36 -11.67 0.60 -18.87
C PHE A 36 -13.19 0.58 -18.63
N LEU A 37 -13.62 0.65 -17.37
CA LEU A 37 -15.03 0.57 -16.98
C LEU A 37 -15.87 1.74 -17.47
N ARG A 38 -15.25 2.89 -17.74
CA ARG A 38 -15.93 4.05 -18.33
C ARG A 38 -16.33 3.82 -19.78
N VAL A 39 -15.55 3.03 -20.51
CA VAL A 39 -15.72 2.78 -21.95
C VAL A 39 -16.43 1.45 -22.19
N TYR A 40 -16.27 0.47 -21.29
CA TYR A 40 -16.84 -0.87 -21.42
C TYR A 40 -18.37 -0.82 -21.44
N PRO A 41 -19.02 -1.16 -22.58
CA PRO A 41 -20.47 -1.22 -22.63
C PRO A 41 -20.94 -2.52 -21.95
N PRO A 42 -21.91 -2.48 -21.01
CA PRO A 42 -22.70 -3.68 -20.74
C PRO A 42 -23.56 -3.94 -21.98
N GLU A 43 -23.36 -5.06 -22.66
CA GLU A 43 -24.24 -5.44 -23.77
C GLU A 43 -25.67 -5.65 -23.24
N GLY A 44 -26.55 -4.72 -23.62
CA GLY A 44 -27.96 -4.65 -23.28
C GLY A 44 -28.65 -3.49 -23.98
N ARG A 45 -28.24 -3.16 -25.21
CA ARG A 45 -28.88 -2.14 -26.05
C ARG A 45 -30.13 -2.75 -26.70
N ASN A 46 -31.24 -2.74 -25.98
CA ASN A 46 -32.53 -2.68 -26.64
C ASN A 46 -32.77 -1.22 -27.01
N ASP A 47 -32.70 -0.92 -28.30
CA ASP A 47 -33.16 0.36 -28.85
C ASP A 47 -34.63 0.55 -28.46
N LYS A 48 -34.86 1.42 -27.46
CA LYS A 48 -36.01 2.31 -27.24
C LYS A 48 -36.05 2.66 -25.75
N VAL A 49 -35.73 3.92 -25.44
CA VAL A 49 -36.59 4.87 -24.71
C VAL A 49 -35.81 6.18 -24.62
N ASN A 50 -36.34 7.20 -25.29
CA ASN A 50 -36.05 8.58 -24.98
C ASN A 50 -36.61 8.85 -23.58
N ASP A 51 -35.77 9.25 -22.64
CA ASP A 51 -35.98 10.35 -21.69
C ASP A 51 -35.18 10.14 -20.39
N ALA A 52 -34.65 11.26 -19.91
CA ALA A 52 -34.04 11.48 -18.61
C ALA A 52 -32.72 10.73 -18.31
N ILE A 53 -31.67 11.55 -18.22
CA ILE A 53 -30.43 11.26 -17.49
C ILE A 53 -30.80 11.03 -16.02
N ASP A 54 -31.15 9.80 -15.68
CA ASP A 54 -31.14 9.33 -14.30
C ASP A 54 -30.07 8.22 -14.19
N GLY A 55 -29.22 8.35 -13.19
CA GLY A 55 -28.02 7.56 -12.98
C GLY A 55 -28.30 6.12 -12.54
N SER A 56 -29.17 5.42 -13.25
CA SER A 56 -29.41 3.99 -13.09
C SER A 56 -28.23 3.22 -13.71
N PHE A 57 -27.13 3.23 -12.99
CA PHE A 57 -26.02 2.28 -13.11
C PHE A 57 -26.60 0.86 -13.20
N PHE A 58 -26.29 0.14 -14.28
CA PHE A 58 -26.73 -1.24 -14.50
C PHE A 58 -26.32 -2.10 -13.30
N THR A 59 -27.27 -2.44 -12.43
CA THR A 59 -27.02 -3.39 -11.34
C THR A 59 -26.96 -4.78 -11.95
N VAL A 60 -25.76 -5.34 -12.09
CA VAL A 60 -25.54 -6.76 -12.40
C VAL A 60 -26.11 -7.57 -11.23
N SER A 61 -27.40 -7.90 -11.31
CA SER A 61 -28.18 -8.39 -10.16
C SER A 61 -28.25 -9.91 -10.11
N THR A 62 -28.16 -10.59 -11.26
CA THR A 62 -28.23 -12.05 -11.33
C THR A 62 -26.86 -12.71 -11.48
N ASN A 63 -26.75 -13.97 -11.04
CA ASN A 63 -25.53 -14.76 -11.22
C ASN A 63 -25.23 -15.01 -12.71
N GLU A 64 -26.26 -15.14 -13.54
CA GLU A 64 -26.14 -15.19 -14.99
C GLU A 64 -25.49 -13.92 -15.57
N ASP A 65 -25.90 -12.73 -15.14
CA ASP A 65 -25.32 -11.46 -15.64
C ASP A 65 -23.83 -11.34 -15.27
N LYS A 66 -23.46 -11.76 -14.06
CA LYS A 66 -22.05 -11.79 -13.60
C LYS A 66 -21.20 -12.74 -14.42
N LYS A 67 -21.78 -13.90 -14.77
CA LYS A 67 -21.12 -14.90 -15.61
C LYS A 67 -20.91 -14.38 -17.03
N ILE A 68 -21.94 -13.80 -17.64
CA ILE A 68 -21.87 -13.19 -18.98
C ILE A 68 -20.81 -12.08 -19.02
N LEU A 69 -20.80 -11.20 -18.02
CA LEU A 69 -19.79 -10.15 -17.89
C LEU A 69 -18.37 -10.75 -17.86
N ASN A 70 -18.15 -11.79 -17.05
CA ASN A 70 -16.85 -12.43 -16.94
C ASN A 70 -16.45 -13.11 -18.26
N ASP A 71 -17.37 -13.82 -18.91
CA ASP A 71 -17.13 -14.51 -20.18
C ASP A 71 -16.79 -13.50 -21.30
N ASN A 72 -17.52 -12.39 -21.39
CA ASN A 72 -17.25 -11.29 -22.35
C ASN A 72 -15.87 -10.65 -22.13
N ILE A 73 -15.49 -10.42 -20.87
CA ILE A 73 -14.16 -9.88 -20.52
C ILE A 73 -13.05 -10.88 -20.89
N MET A 74 -13.28 -12.17 -20.64
CA MET A 74 -12.33 -13.21 -21.01
C MET A 74 -12.19 -13.28 -22.52
N GLU A 75 -13.28 -13.19 -23.27
CA GLU A 75 -13.26 -13.11 -24.73
C GLU A 75 -12.46 -11.90 -25.24
N LEU A 76 -12.64 -10.70 -24.67
CA LEU A 76 -11.86 -9.50 -25.02
C LEU A 76 -10.34 -9.67 -24.84
N LEU A 77 -9.90 -10.49 -23.87
CA LEU A 77 -8.48 -10.79 -23.68
C LEU A 77 -7.91 -11.69 -24.79
N HIS A 78 -8.74 -12.52 -25.42
CA HIS A 78 -8.32 -13.52 -26.40
C HIS A 78 -8.58 -13.13 -27.86
N PHE A 79 -9.41 -12.11 -28.13
CA PHE A 79 -9.65 -11.61 -29.49
C PHE A 79 -8.41 -10.92 -30.10
N SER A 80 -8.19 -11.13 -31.40
CA SER A 80 -6.99 -10.71 -32.14
C SER A 80 -6.95 -9.21 -32.49
N SER A 81 -8.09 -8.51 -32.49
CA SER A 81 -8.12 -7.08 -32.83
C SER A 81 -7.68 -6.20 -31.65
N ASP A 82 -6.85 -5.19 -31.94
CA ASP A 82 -6.46 -4.14 -30.99
C ASP A 82 -7.59 -3.11 -30.86
N SER A 83 -8.66 -3.51 -30.15
CA SER A 83 -9.70 -2.58 -29.73
C SER A 83 -9.18 -1.67 -28.60
N GLU A 84 -9.68 -0.44 -28.54
CA GLU A 84 -9.41 0.51 -27.45
C GLU A 84 -9.67 -0.12 -26.06
N LEU A 85 -10.74 -0.91 -25.94
CA LEU A 85 -11.08 -1.64 -24.71
C LEU A 85 -9.99 -2.63 -24.27
N LYS A 86 -9.39 -3.36 -25.21
CA LYS A 86 -8.32 -4.32 -24.92
C LYS A 86 -7.06 -3.62 -24.43
N ILE A 87 -6.73 -2.47 -25.02
CA ILE A 87 -5.60 -1.63 -24.60
C ILE A 87 -5.84 -1.12 -23.17
N LEU A 88 -7.00 -0.52 -22.90
CA LEU A 88 -7.36 -0.01 -21.58
C LEU A 88 -7.37 -1.13 -20.52
N LEU A 89 -7.87 -2.31 -20.88
CA LEU A 89 -7.88 -3.47 -19.99
C LEU A 89 -6.47 -3.95 -19.64
N ALA A 90 -5.60 -4.07 -20.65
CA ALA A 90 -4.20 -4.46 -20.45
C ALA A 90 -3.45 -3.43 -19.58
N GLU A 91 -3.62 -2.13 -19.86
CA GLU A 91 -3.05 -1.06 -19.05
C GLU A 91 -3.53 -1.10 -17.59
N ALA A 92 -4.82 -1.35 -17.37
CA ALA A 92 -5.39 -1.49 -16.04
C ALA A 92 -4.78 -2.66 -15.28
N ILE A 93 -4.64 -3.83 -15.92
CA ILE A 93 -3.98 -5.01 -15.35
C ILE A 93 -2.52 -4.70 -14.97
N ASP A 94 -1.80 -3.97 -15.81
CA ASP A 94 -0.42 -3.60 -15.53
C ASP A 94 -0.29 -2.55 -14.43
N LYS A 95 -1.23 -1.59 -14.34
CA LYS A 95 -1.36 -0.68 -13.20
C LYS A 95 -1.59 -1.45 -11.90
N VAL A 96 -2.45 -2.48 -11.89
CA VAL A 96 -2.67 -3.36 -10.72
C VAL A 96 -1.37 -4.06 -10.32
N LYS A 97 -0.70 -4.74 -11.26
CA LYS A 97 0.59 -5.41 -11.00
C LYS A 97 1.63 -4.43 -10.47
N ALA A 98 1.72 -3.22 -11.04
CA ALA A 98 2.66 -2.19 -10.61
C ALA A 98 2.35 -1.70 -9.18
N ASN A 99 1.08 -1.44 -8.87
CA ASN A 99 0.67 -0.94 -7.57
C ASN A 99 0.77 -2.00 -6.47
N THR A 100 0.47 -3.28 -6.76
CA THR A 100 0.74 -4.40 -5.84
C THR A 100 2.23 -4.52 -5.53
N ARG A 101 3.10 -4.45 -6.54
CA ARG A 101 4.57 -4.45 -6.33
C ARG A 101 5.04 -3.22 -5.54
N LYS A 102 4.41 -2.04 -5.69
CA LYS A 102 4.71 -0.85 -4.87
C LYS A 102 4.26 -1.05 -3.43
N LEU A 103 3.08 -1.66 -3.21
CA LEU A 103 2.54 -1.96 -1.89
C LEU A 103 3.45 -2.91 -1.11
N VAL A 104 3.87 -4.03 -1.71
CA VAL A 104 4.78 -4.99 -1.06
C VAL A 104 6.10 -4.32 -0.65
N ARG A 105 6.67 -3.46 -1.51
CA ARG A 105 7.88 -2.69 -1.15
C ARG A 105 7.65 -1.71 0.01
N ARG A 106 6.46 -1.10 0.09
CA ARG A 106 6.09 -0.22 1.22
C ARG A 106 5.92 -1.03 2.51
N GLN A 107 5.26 -2.18 2.45
CA GLN A 107 5.11 -3.09 3.59
C GLN A 107 6.48 -3.55 4.12
N LYS A 108 7.39 -4.00 3.24
CA LYS A 108 8.77 -4.36 3.63
C LYS A 108 9.51 -3.21 4.31
N ARG A 109 9.43 -1.99 3.75
CA ARG A 109 10.03 -0.80 4.39
C ARG A 109 9.41 -0.51 5.77
N ARG A 110 8.10 -0.71 5.93
CA ARG A 110 7.42 -0.52 7.22
C ARG A 110 7.89 -1.56 8.25
N LEU A 111 7.99 -2.83 7.89
CA LEU A 111 8.52 -3.88 8.76
C LEU A 111 9.97 -3.58 9.18
N ASN A 112 10.83 -3.20 8.23
CA ASN A 112 12.21 -2.81 8.55
C ASN A 112 12.26 -1.62 9.51
N ARG A 113 11.35 -0.64 9.36
CA ARG A 113 11.23 0.48 10.31
C ARG A 113 10.78 0.00 11.69
N LEU A 114 9.83 -0.92 11.80
CA LEU A 114 9.41 -1.50 13.08
C LEU A 114 10.61 -2.14 13.81
N GLN A 115 11.40 -2.94 13.10
CA GLN A 115 12.59 -3.56 13.68
C GLN A 115 13.67 -2.51 14.04
N THR A 116 14.05 -1.64 13.11
CA THR A 116 15.20 -0.73 13.27
C THR A 116 14.90 0.49 14.14
N LEU A 117 13.68 1.02 14.08
CA LEU A 117 13.30 2.23 14.82
C LEU A 117 12.70 1.93 16.18
N PHE A 118 11.87 0.88 16.27
CA PHE A 118 11.11 0.54 17.47
C PHE A 118 11.66 -0.69 18.21
N GLY A 119 12.71 -1.34 17.70
CA GLY A 119 13.32 -2.49 18.35
C GLY A 119 12.42 -3.72 18.41
N TRP A 120 11.41 -3.81 17.54
CA TRP A 120 10.50 -4.96 17.53
C TRP A 120 11.28 -6.23 17.21
N ASN A 121 11.17 -7.23 18.08
CA ASN A 121 11.74 -8.55 17.85
C ASN A 121 10.86 -9.31 16.85
N ILE A 122 11.12 -9.11 15.55
CA ILE A 122 10.38 -9.73 14.46
C ILE A 122 11.09 -11.00 14.02
N ASN A 123 10.42 -12.14 14.19
CA ASN A 123 10.88 -13.43 13.67
C ASN A 123 10.53 -13.55 12.17
N TYR A 124 11.52 -13.86 11.33
CA TYR A 124 11.33 -14.06 9.88
C TYR A 124 11.21 -15.54 9.54
N VAL A 125 10.22 -15.87 8.73
CA VAL A 125 10.04 -17.22 8.16
C VAL A 125 10.14 -17.10 6.64
N ASP A 126 11.13 -17.76 6.05
CA ASP A 126 11.39 -17.65 4.62
C ASP A 126 10.47 -18.58 3.80
N ALA A 127 9.49 -18.00 3.13
CA ALA A 127 8.59 -18.72 2.24
C ALA A 127 9.09 -18.77 0.78
N THR A 128 10.27 -18.22 0.45
CA THR A 128 10.72 -18.05 -0.96
C THR A 128 10.77 -19.38 -1.71
N GLN A 129 11.33 -20.41 -1.10
CA GLN A 129 11.40 -21.74 -1.71
C GLN A 129 10.03 -22.40 -1.83
N ALA A 130 9.18 -22.27 -0.81
CA ALA A 130 7.82 -22.81 -0.84
C ALA A 130 6.97 -22.16 -1.94
N ILE A 131 7.07 -20.83 -2.11
CA ILE A 131 6.36 -20.09 -3.17
C ILE A 131 6.89 -20.45 -4.57
N SER A 132 8.18 -20.78 -4.69
CA SER A 132 8.80 -21.13 -5.97
C SER A 132 8.61 -22.62 -6.34
N SER A 133 8.23 -23.45 -5.37
CA SER A 133 8.01 -24.88 -5.57
C SER A 133 6.68 -25.15 -6.28
N ARG A 134 6.62 -26.30 -6.97
CA ARG A 134 5.37 -26.86 -7.52
C ARG A 134 4.77 -27.95 -6.64
N THR A 135 5.40 -28.25 -5.50
CA THR A 135 4.97 -29.28 -4.55
C THR A 135 4.58 -28.66 -3.21
N ASP A 136 3.43 -29.07 -2.70
CA ASP A 136 2.84 -28.51 -1.47
C ASP A 136 3.63 -28.86 -0.20
N ASP A 137 4.40 -29.96 -0.23
CA ASP A 137 5.21 -30.44 0.91
C ASP A 137 6.30 -29.43 1.35
N THR A 138 6.71 -28.54 0.45
CA THR A 138 7.72 -27.52 0.74
C THR A 138 7.22 -26.45 1.70
N TRP A 139 5.91 -26.16 1.73
CA TRP A 139 5.33 -25.21 2.67
C TRP A 139 5.40 -25.70 4.11
N ALA A 140 5.06 -26.99 4.33
CA ALA A 140 5.12 -27.59 5.65
C ALA A 140 6.55 -27.55 6.23
N ALA A 141 7.55 -27.88 5.42
CA ALA A 141 8.94 -27.91 5.85
C ALA A 141 9.56 -26.51 6.05
N GLN A 142 9.31 -25.56 5.13
CA GLN A 142 10.00 -24.26 5.10
C GLN A 142 9.26 -23.15 5.85
N VAL A 143 7.94 -23.26 6.02
CA VAL A 143 7.14 -22.21 6.68
C VAL A 143 6.55 -22.71 8.00
N VAL A 144 5.78 -23.80 7.95
CA VAL A 144 5.04 -24.29 9.12
C VAL A 144 5.99 -24.80 10.21
N GLY A 145 6.97 -25.64 9.85
CA GLY A 145 7.95 -26.18 10.78
C GLY A 145 8.71 -25.10 11.56
N PRO A 146 9.36 -24.12 10.89
CA PRO A 146 10.03 -23.01 11.57
C PRO A 146 9.09 -22.15 12.42
N ALA A 147 7.89 -21.83 11.93
CA ALA A 147 6.91 -21.06 12.69
C ALA A 147 6.50 -21.76 13.99
N ILE A 148 6.23 -23.08 13.93
CA ILE A 148 5.91 -23.89 15.12
C ILE A 148 7.08 -23.88 16.10
N ARG A 149 8.33 -24.00 15.65
CA ARG A 149 9.50 -23.94 16.54
C ARG A 149 9.60 -22.60 17.27
N ILE A 150 9.39 -21.49 16.57
CA ILE A 150 9.39 -20.15 17.16
C ILE A 150 8.30 -20.05 18.23
N ILE A 151 7.07 -20.48 17.92
CA ILE A 151 5.94 -20.45 18.86
C ILE A 151 6.20 -21.37 20.07
N LYS A 152 6.74 -22.58 19.85
CA LYS A 152 7.08 -23.50 20.93
C LYS A 152 8.17 -22.94 21.86
N SER A 153 9.20 -22.30 21.32
CA SER A 153 10.24 -21.63 22.12
C SER A 153 9.63 -20.56 22.99
N PHE A 154 8.82 -19.68 22.40
CA PHE A 154 8.10 -18.63 23.10
C PHE A 154 7.25 -19.18 24.26
N LEU A 155 6.43 -20.20 24.01
CA LEU A 155 5.58 -20.81 25.04
C LEU A 155 6.36 -21.60 26.11
N SER A 156 7.58 -22.07 25.80
CA SER A 156 8.41 -22.85 26.74
C SER A 156 9.30 -21.96 27.60
N GLU A 157 9.69 -20.78 27.10
CA GLU A 157 10.48 -19.76 27.81
C GLU A 157 9.67 -19.06 28.93
N ASP A 158 8.34 -19.15 28.91
CA ASP A 158 7.46 -18.64 29.97
C ASP A 158 7.56 -19.44 31.30
N GLY A 159 8.37 -20.50 31.39
CA GLY A 159 8.48 -21.38 32.56
C GLY A 159 9.77 -21.29 33.40
N SER A 160 10.88 -20.80 32.87
CA SER A 160 12.13 -20.68 33.62
C SER A 160 13.15 -19.85 32.85
N SER A 161 13.65 -18.80 33.50
CA SER A 161 14.81 -18.01 33.09
C SER A 161 14.56 -17.02 31.95
N ALA A 162 14.30 -15.76 32.34
CA ALA A 162 14.64 -14.63 31.50
C ALA A 162 16.09 -14.80 30.99
N PRO A 163 16.35 -14.85 29.67
CA PRO A 163 17.71 -14.85 29.18
C PRO A 163 18.29 -13.47 29.45
N ASN A 164 19.29 -13.45 30.32
CA ASN A 164 20.15 -12.30 30.53
C ASN A 164 20.88 -12.01 29.20
N LEU A 165 20.35 -11.07 28.40
CA LEU A 165 20.87 -10.63 27.11
C LEU A 165 22.15 -9.77 27.25
N GLU A 166 23.07 -10.20 28.11
CA GLU A 166 24.35 -9.53 28.31
C GLU A 166 25.52 -10.54 28.26
N ALA A 167 25.73 -11.19 27.11
CA ALA A 167 27.05 -11.69 26.72
C ALA A 167 27.08 -12.18 25.26
N GLN A 168 27.38 -11.28 24.32
CA GLN A 168 28.48 -11.43 23.36
C GLN A 168 28.46 -10.26 22.37
N GLY A 169 29.58 -9.54 22.32
CA GLY A 169 29.72 -8.25 21.65
C GLY A 169 29.94 -8.35 20.14
N ASN A 170 29.23 -7.52 19.39
CA ASN A 170 29.84 -6.43 18.64
C ASN A 170 28.73 -5.47 18.16
N GLY A 171 28.79 -4.21 18.60
CA GLY A 171 27.93 -3.14 18.09
C GLY A 171 26.55 -3.00 18.75
N ARG A 172 26.49 -2.98 20.09
CA ARG A 172 25.33 -2.42 20.83
C ARG A 172 25.25 -0.93 20.47
N THR A 173 24.58 -0.61 19.36
CA THR A 173 24.08 0.73 19.12
C THR A 173 23.18 0.99 20.30
N LYS A 174 23.66 1.81 21.25
CA LYS A 174 22.89 2.31 22.38
C LYS A 174 21.49 2.56 21.86
N SER A 175 20.50 1.95 22.48
CA SER A 175 19.11 2.32 22.31
C SER A 175 19.04 3.80 22.67
N VAL A 176 19.27 4.65 21.66
CA VAL A 176 18.89 6.04 21.71
C VAL A 176 17.42 5.92 22.08
N GLU A 177 17.07 6.44 23.25
CA GLU A 177 15.70 6.81 23.60
C GLU A 177 15.25 7.78 22.50
N ARG A 178 14.89 7.20 21.36
CA ARG A 178 14.35 7.94 20.25
C ARG A 178 12.98 8.29 20.79
N ASN A 179 12.81 9.56 21.14
CA ASN A 179 11.52 10.13 21.46
C ASN A 179 10.63 10.03 20.18
N LEU A 180 10.16 8.81 19.89
CA LEU A 180 9.48 8.36 18.68
C LEU A 180 8.03 8.87 18.64
N TRP A 181 7.52 9.29 19.79
CA TRP A 181 6.20 9.88 19.97
C TRP A 181 6.20 11.40 19.83
N SER A 182 7.37 12.06 19.83
CA SER A 182 7.46 13.49 19.62
C SER A 182 6.99 13.84 18.21
N GLN A 183 5.99 14.71 18.12
CA GLN A 183 5.52 15.28 16.86
C GLN A 183 6.32 16.54 16.52
N TYR A 184 6.90 16.60 15.33
CA TYR A 184 7.58 17.79 14.80
C TYR A 184 6.79 18.33 13.60
N ILE A 185 6.66 19.65 13.48
CA ILE A 185 5.90 20.29 12.39
C ILE A 185 6.83 21.21 11.60
N CYS A 186 6.98 20.95 10.30
CA CYS A 186 7.78 21.81 9.42
C CYS A 186 6.90 22.85 8.72
N LYS A 187 6.89 24.08 9.23
CA LYS A 187 6.14 25.22 8.66
C LYS A 187 6.56 25.55 7.22
N ALA A 188 7.86 25.48 6.92
CA ALA A 188 8.39 25.70 5.57
C ALA A 188 7.91 24.68 4.53
N CYS A 189 7.27 23.59 4.97
CA CYS A 189 6.78 22.52 4.14
C CYS A 189 5.25 22.41 4.09
N GLY A 190 4.53 23.45 4.52
CA GLY A 190 3.07 23.46 4.60
C GLY A 190 2.60 22.61 5.78
N ASP A 191 3.12 22.93 6.97
CA ASP A 191 2.80 22.27 8.24
C ASP A 191 2.91 20.75 8.20
N ARG A 192 3.95 20.26 7.51
CA ARG A 192 4.21 18.83 7.41
C ARG A 192 4.52 18.27 8.80
N VAL A 193 3.67 17.36 9.26
CA VAL A 193 3.85 16.59 10.49
C VAL A 193 4.84 15.45 10.28
N LEU A 194 5.83 15.34 11.16
CA LEU A 194 6.89 14.34 11.18
C LEU A 194 6.92 13.70 12.56
N ARG A 195 6.92 12.37 12.62
CA ARG A 195 6.79 11.64 13.88
C ARG A 195 8.16 11.09 14.30
N GLY A 196 8.63 11.57 15.44
CA GLY A 196 9.93 11.23 16.00
C GLY A 196 11.09 12.01 15.39
N MET A 197 12.16 12.12 16.18
CA MET A 197 13.36 12.89 15.85
C MET A 197 14.04 12.42 14.55
N TYR A 198 14.03 11.11 14.28
CA TYR A 198 14.62 10.54 13.07
C TYR A 198 13.93 11.02 11.79
N GLU A 199 12.59 11.04 11.75
CA GLU A 199 11.87 11.54 10.57
C GLU A 199 12.07 13.04 10.38
N TRP A 200 12.17 13.79 11.48
CA TRP A 200 12.48 15.23 11.47
C TRP A 200 13.86 15.51 10.84
N GLU A 201 14.90 14.85 11.32
CA GLU A 201 16.27 15.04 10.81
C GLU A 201 16.39 14.69 9.32
N GLN A 202 15.83 13.54 8.93
CA GLN A 202 15.82 13.13 7.52
C GLN A 202 15.05 14.11 6.64
N HIS A 203 13.96 14.69 7.16
CA HIS A 203 13.21 15.73 6.45
C HIS A 203 14.04 17.00 6.26
N MET A 204 14.68 17.51 7.32
CA MET A 204 15.53 18.71 7.27
C MET A 204 16.69 18.57 6.28
N GLN A 205 17.27 17.37 6.21
CA GLN A 205 18.35 17.04 5.26
C GLN A 205 17.84 16.78 3.82
N GLY A 206 16.53 16.66 3.62
CA GLY A 206 15.92 16.35 2.34
C GLY A 206 16.07 17.47 1.30
N ARG A 207 16.41 17.11 0.06
CA ARG A 207 16.55 18.07 -1.06
C ARG A 207 15.32 18.95 -1.24
N GLY A 208 14.12 18.40 -1.05
CA GLY A 208 12.86 19.13 -1.16
C GLY A 208 12.71 20.23 -0.10
N HIS A 209 13.01 19.91 1.16
CA HIS A 209 13.00 20.88 2.25
C HIS A 209 14.02 21.99 2.00
N ARG A 210 15.28 21.64 1.69
CA ARG A 210 16.34 22.61 1.37
C ARG A 210 15.98 23.57 0.23
N LYS A 211 15.35 23.06 -0.83
CA LYS A 211 14.86 23.91 -1.95
C LYS A 211 13.78 24.89 -1.49
N ARG A 212 12.84 24.48 -0.64
CA ARG A 212 11.80 25.37 -0.11
C ARG A 212 12.37 26.45 0.80
N ILE A 213 13.27 26.09 1.72
CA ILE A 213 13.99 27.05 2.57
C ILE A 213 14.79 28.06 1.73
N SER A 214 15.50 27.59 0.70
CA SER A 214 16.24 28.49 -0.20
C SER A 214 15.32 29.48 -0.93
N ARG A 215 14.14 29.03 -1.38
CA ARG A 215 13.14 29.92 -2.01
C ARG A 215 12.57 30.93 -1.01
N LEU A 216 12.22 30.50 0.20
CA LEU A 216 11.73 31.39 1.27
C LEU A 216 12.75 32.47 1.64
N ARG A 217 14.04 32.08 1.77
CA ARG A 217 15.13 33.03 2.03
C ARG A 217 15.32 34.05 0.89
N LYS A 218 15.08 33.64 -0.36
CA LYS A 218 15.14 34.53 -1.52
C LYS A 218 13.94 35.47 -1.61
N SER A 219 12.74 35.01 -1.25
CA SER A 219 11.53 35.85 -1.28
C SER A 219 11.43 36.82 -0.10
N GLN A 220 12.07 36.52 1.03
CA GLN A 220 12.02 37.35 2.25
C GLN A 220 13.18 38.36 2.41
N GLY A 221 14.06 38.51 1.42
CA GLY A 221 15.06 39.58 1.39
C GLY A 221 15.92 39.70 2.67
N GLN A 222 16.91 38.83 2.84
CA GLN A 222 18.12 39.04 3.67
C GLN A 222 17.96 39.79 5.02
N VAL A 223 16.88 39.56 5.79
CA VAL A 223 16.78 39.97 7.19
C VAL A 223 16.08 38.86 7.96
N LEU A 224 16.88 37.95 8.53
CA LEU A 224 16.61 37.22 9.78
C LEU A 224 17.78 36.27 10.05
N SER A 225 18.76 36.80 10.76
CA SER A 225 19.64 36.03 11.62
C SER A 225 18.78 35.25 12.61
N LYS A 226 18.98 33.92 12.67
CA LYS A 226 18.42 33.03 13.70
C LYS A 226 16.90 33.18 13.91
N VAL A 227 16.10 32.64 12.98
CA VAL A 227 14.79 32.13 13.41
C VAL A 227 15.12 30.82 14.13
N ASP A 228 15.07 30.88 15.46
CA ASP A 228 15.03 29.69 16.31
C ASP A 228 14.03 28.71 15.70
N ASP A 229 14.51 27.53 15.31
CA ASP A 229 13.67 26.39 15.00
C ASP A 229 12.87 26.11 16.28
N HIS A 230 11.70 26.73 16.40
CA HIS A 230 10.80 26.55 17.53
C HIS A 230 10.46 25.08 17.64
N LEU A 231 11.16 24.44 18.57
CA LEU A 231 10.97 23.10 19.06
C LEU A 231 9.66 23.07 19.85
N LEU A 232 8.53 23.09 19.15
CA LEU A 232 7.25 22.77 19.78
C LEU A 232 7.16 21.26 19.90
N LYS A 233 7.83 20.73 20.93
CA LYS A 233 7.58 19.39 21.43
C LYS A 233 6.17 19.41 22.02
N ALA A 234 5.18 18.98 21.24
CA ALA A 234 3.87 18.70 21.78
C ALA A 234 4.00 17.38 22.55
N ASP A 235 4.13 17.48 23.87
CA ASP A 235 4.00 16.33 24.75
C ASP A 235 2.51 15.91 24.75
N SER A 236 2.25 14.62 24.57
CA SER A 236 0.96 13.98 24.82
C SER A 236 1.16 12.88 25.84
#